data_AF-A0A3E1HIE0-F1
#
_entry.id   AF-A0A3E1HIE0-F1
#
_cell.length_a   1.000
_cell.length_b   1.000
_cell.length_c   1.000
_cell.angle_alpha   90.00
_cell.angle_beta   90.00
_cell.angle_gamma   90.00
#
_symmetry.space_group_name_H-M   'P 1'
#
loop_
_entity.id
_entity.type
_entity.pdbx_description
1 polymer ?
#
loop_
_entity_poly.entity_id
_entity_poly.type
_entity_poly.pdbx_seq_one_letter_code
_entity_poly.pdbx_strand_id
1 'polypeptide(L)'
;MMDELCRAGLDKTNQVYAWDMPDTSGKYFAPTVDHLFYGIWTRSGLSMRDRQMAVITVLTAQGQSDLLEVQVNAILHTGELTLGELRELAVFITHYVGFPLGSQLNNAIERVAAKREKATDNCSSADLKANVAEILAKESGESG
;
A
#
# COMPACT_ATOMS: atom_id res chain seq x y z
N MET A 1 14.69 16.79 19.73
CA MET A 1 15.37 17.05 18.44
C MET A 1 15.17 15.79 17.61
N MET A 2 14.38 15.85 16.54
CA MET A 2 14.07 14.67 15.73
C MET A 2 15.36 14.17 15.08
N ASP A 3 15.67 12.88 15.25
CA ASP A 3 16.84 12.28 14.61
C ASP A 3 16.63 12.25 13.08
N GLU A 4 17.67 12.58 12.32
CA GLU A 4 17.59 12.78 10.86
C GLU A 4 17.17 11.49 10.13
N LEU A 5 17.54 10.34 10.71
CA LEU A 5 17.16 9.00 10.27
C LEU A 5 15.65 8.75 10.36
N CYS A 6 15.03 9.19 11.47
CA CYS A 6 13.60 9.01 11.68
C CYS A 6 12.78 9.82 10.68
N ARG A 7 13.24 11.03 10.33
CA ARG A 7 12.60 11.86 9.30
C ARG A 7 12.65 11.19 7.92
N ALA A 8 13.81 10.68 7.52
CA ALA A 8 13.95 10.01 6.23
C ALA A 8 13.16 8.70 6.15
N GLY A 9 13.03 7.97 7.26
CA GLY A 9 12.16 6.80 7.36
C GLY A 9 10.69 7.15 7.17
N LEU A 10 10.20 8.21 7.84
CA LEU A 10 8.83 8.70 7.72
C LEU A 10 8.52 9.16 6.28
N ASP A 11 9.42 9.92 5.65
CA ASP A 11 9.26 10.34 4.26
C ASP A 11 9.11 9.13 3.32
N LYS A 12 9.86 8.06 3.60
CA LYS A 12 9.80 6.82 2.82
C LYS A 12 8.53 6.02 3.08
N THR A 13 8.05 5.96 4.32
CA THR A 13 6.75 5.36 4.65
C THR A 13 5.62 6.09 3.95
N ASN A 14 5.64 7.43 3.96
CA ASN A 14 4.65 8.26 3.29
C ASN A 14 4.67 8.05 1.77
N GLN A 15 5.85 7.85 1.18
CA GLN A 15 5.98 7.45 -0.23
C GLN A 15 5.37 6.05 -0.48
N VAL A 16 5.62 5.05 0.37
CA VAL A 16 5.17 3.67 0.12
C VAL A 16 3.67 3.48 0.39
N TYR A 17 3.10 4.17 1.38
CA TYR A 17 1.71 3.98 1.83
C TYR A 17 0.78 5.16 1.49
N ALA A 18 1.29 6.25 0.88
CA ALA A 18 0.53 7.47 0.57
C ALA A 18 -0.22 8.05 1.79
N TRP A 19 0.38 7.97 2.98
CA TRP A 19 -0.16 8.44 4.27
C TRP A 19 0.72 9.52 4.90
N ASP A 20 0.24 10.16 5.97
CA ASP A 20 1.01 11.05 6.84
C ASP A 20 1.06 10.37 8.21
N MET A 21 2.10 9.58 8.46
CA MET A 21 2.22 8.79 9.68
C MET A 21 2.34 9.73 10.89
N PRO A 22 1.43 9.70 11.89
CA PRO A 22 1.60 10.46 13.11
C PRO A 22 2.89 10.00 13.76
N ASP A 23 3.67 10.94 14.30
CA ASP A 23 4.92 10.67 14.99
C ASP A 23 4.71 9.56 16.02
N THR A 24 5.09 8.34 15.63
CA THR A 24 4.91 7.13 16.41
C THR A 24 6.28 6.74 16.93
N SER A 25 6.85 7.64 17.73
CA SER A 25 8.06 7.45 18.54
C SER A 25 7.99 6.31 19.59
N GLY A 26 6.96 5.46 19.51
CA GLY A 26 6.79 4.28 20.35
C GLY A 26 7.72 3.14 19.93
N LYS A 27 8.14 2.33 20.92
CA LYS A 27 9.05 1.17 20.76
C LYS A 27 8.62 0.14 19.71
N TYR A 28 7.35 0.15 19.29
CA TYR A 28 6.80 -0.76 18.28
C TYR A 28 6.95 -0.23 16.85
N PHE A 29 6.78 1.08 16.64
CA PHE A 29 6.76 1.69 15.31
C PHE A 29 8.12 2.25 14.89
N ALA A 30 8.89 2.82 15.83
CA ALA A 30 10.21 3.40 15.53
C ALA A 30 11.17 2.40 14.86
N PRO A 31 11.29 1.13 15.29
CA PRO A 31 12.14 0.15 14.60
C PRO A 31 11.66 -0.15 13.17
N THR A 32 10.36 -0.14 12.90
CA THR A 32 9.82 -0.36 11.55
C THR A 32 10.16 0.81 10.63
N VAL A 33 10.01 2.04 11.11
CA VAL A 33 10.35 3.25 10.33
C VAL A 33 11.85 3.31 10.04
N ASP A 34 12.69 3.12 11.05
CA ASP A 34 14.14 3.25 10.91
C ASP A 34 14.80 2.05 10.22
N HIS A 35 14.32 0.82 10.45
CA HIS A 35 14.90 -0.38 9.87
C HIS A 35 14.32 -0.73 8.50
N LEU A 36 12.99 -0.83 8.40
CA LEU A 36 12.34 -1.27 7.16
C LEU A 36 12.37 -0.14 6.13
N PHE A 37 11.79 1.02 6.45
CA PHE A 37 11.61 2.09 5.47
C PHE A 37 12.89 2.87 5.18
N TYR A 38 13.64 3.27 6.21
CA TYR A 38 14.94 3.90 5.98
C TYR A 38 16.02 2.88 5.59
N GLY A 39 16.05 1.68 6.17
CA GLY A 39 17.14 0.73 5.94
C GLY A 39 16.98 -0.18 4.72
N ILE A 40 15.82 -0.82 4.51
CA ILE A 40 15.64 -1.86 3.47
C ILE A 40 15.12 -1.25 2.15
N TRP A 41 14.13 -0.35 2.24
CA TRP A 41 13.48 0.25 1.06
C TRP A 41 14.35 1.26 0.32
N THR A 42 15.44 1.76 0.94
CA THR A 42 16.39 2.71 0.31
C THR A 42 17.61 2.03 -0.33
N ARG A 43 17.80 0.72 -0.13
CA ARG A 43 18.99 0.00 -0.66
C ARG A 43 19.04 0.08 -2.18
N SER A 44 20.24 0.07 -2.75
CA SER A 44 20.40 -0.15 -4.18
C SER A 44 20.13 -1.61 -4.56
N GLY A 45 19.71 -1.87 -5.80
CA GLY A 45 19.60 -3.22 -6.37
C GLY A 45 18.20 -3.60 -6.88
N LEU A 46 17.15 -3.04 -6.27
CA LEU A 46 15.77 -3.11 -6.79
C LEU A 46 15.19 -1.70 -6.87
N SER A 47 14.42 -1.43 -7.93
CA SER A 47 13.66 -0.19 -8.03
C SER A 47 12.50 -0.16 -7.03
N MET A 48 11.89 1.02 -6.82
CA MET A 48 10.70 1.14 -5.98
C MET A 48 9.55 0.31 -6.55
N ARG A 49 9.32 0.42 -7.86
CA ARG A 49 8.45 -0.44 -8.65
C ARG A 49 8.67 -1.94 -8.41
N ASP A 50 9.91 -2.45 -8.48
CA ASP A 50 10.18 -3.88 -8.27
C ASP A 50 9.77 -4.35 -6.87
N ARG A 51 10.04 -3.51 -5.85
CA ARG A 51 9.68 -3.81 -4.47
C ARG A 51 8.16 -3.85 -4.29
N GLN A 52 7.44 -2.89 -4.87
CA GLN A 52 5.99 -2.86 -4.77
C GLN A 52 5.34 -4.05 -5.50
N MET A 53 5.85 -4.44 -6.67
CA MET A 53 5.42 -5.67 -7.35
C MET A 53 5.63 -6.91 -6.47
N ALA A 54 6.77 -7.00 -5.78
CA ALA A 54 7.03 -8.11 -4.86
C ALA A 54 6.05 -8.11 -3.67
N VAL A 55 5.83 -6.95 -3.04
CA VAL A 55 4.92 -6.82 -1.89
C VAL A 55 3.49 -7.21 -2.28
N ILE A 56 2.94 -6.66 -3.36
CA ILE A 56 1.55 -6.95 -3.75
C ILE A 56 1.37 -8.42 -4.14
N THR A 57 2.39 -9.03 -4.76
CA THR A 57 2.37 -10.47 -5.09
C THR A 57 2.40 -11.32 -3.82
N VAL A 58 3.23 -10.99 -2.84
CA VAL A 58 3.30 -11.70 -1.55
C VAL A 58 1.98 -11.57 -0.78
N LEU A 59 1.42 -10.37 -0.69
CA LEU A 59 0.12 -10.16 -0.04
C LEU A 59 -1.00 -10.95 -0.72
N THR A 60 -0.99 -11.02 -2.05
CA THR A 60 -1.95 -11.82 -2.80
C THR A 60 -1.80 -13.30 -2.48
N ALA A 61 -0.56 -13.82 -2.48
CA ALA A 61 -0.27 -15.22 -2.15
C ALA A 61 -0.64 -15.57 -0.70
N GLN A 62 -0.63 -14.60 0.21
CA GLN A 62 -1.02 -14.77 1.62
C GLN A 62 -2.52 -14.55 1.87
N GLY A 63 -3.30 -14.15 0.86
CA GLY A 63 -4.73 -13.85 1.01
C GLY A 63 -5.02 -12.61 1.86
N GLN A 64 -4.08 -11.67 1.96
CA GLN A 64 -4.19 -10.46 2.78
C GLN A 64 -5.04 -9.38 2.09
N SER A 65 -6.31 -9.68 1.84
CA SER A 65 -7.19 -8.88 0.98
C SER A 65 -7.42 -7.44 1.43
N ASP A 66 -7.46 -7.19 2.75
CA ASP A 66 -7.60 -5.83 3.30
C ASP A 66 -6.39 -4.95 2.93
N LEU A 67 -5.18 -5.51 3.04
CA LEU A 67 -3.95 -4.80 2.69
C LEU A 67 -3.79 -4.60 1.18
N LEU A 68 -4.38 -5.45 0.34
CA LEU A 68 -4.30 -5.30 -1.12
C LEU A 68 -4.92 -3.97 -1.58
N GLU A 69 -6.06 -3.57 -1.03
CA GLU A 69 -6.71 -2.32 -1.42
C GLU A 69 -5.86 -1.09 -1.07
N VAL A 70 -5.21 -1.12 0.11
CA VAL A 70 -4.26 -0.09 0.55
C VAL A 70 -3.07 0.00 -0.40
N GLN A 71 -2.43 -1.13 -0.70
CA GLN A 71 -1.26 -1.17 -1.57
C GLN A 71 -1.58 -0.75 -3.00
N VAL A 72 -2.69 -1.23 -3.56
CA VAL A 72 -3.16 -0.82 -4.90
C VAL A 72 -3.35 0.71 -4.95
N ASN A 73 -3.96 1.29 -3.92
CA ASN A 73 -4.14 2.74 -3.87
C ASN A 73 -2.80 3.47 -3.80
N ALA A 74 -1.90 3.07 -2.91
CA ALA A 74 -0.60 3.71 -2.77
C ALA A 74 0.25 3.63 -4.06
N ILE A 75 0.27 2.46 -4.71
CA ILE A 75 0.95 2.22 -6.00
C ILE A 75 0.40 3.16 -7.08
N LEU A 76 -0.92 3.21 -7.24
CA LEU A 76 -1.55 4.07 -8.25
C LEU A 76 -1.44 5.57 -7.90
N HIS A 77 -1.26 5.92 -6.63
CA HIS A 77 -1.07 7.32 -6.22
C HIS A 77 0.35 7.79 -6.53
N THR A 78 1.34 6.95 -6.23
CA THR A 78 2.75 7.23 -6.49
C THR A 78 3.15 7.06 -7.96
N GLY A 79 2.35 6.33 -8.74
CA GLY A 79 2.58 6.14 -10.17
C GLY A 79 3.66 5.10 -10.49
N GLU A 80 4.06 4.29 -9.51
CA GLU A 80 5.07 3.24 -9.66
C GLU A 80 4.59 2.10 -10.57
N LEU A 81 3.28 1.82 -10.55
CA LEU A 81 2.59 1.05 -11.58
C LEU A 81 1.33 1.77 -12.05
N THR A 82 1.00 1.58 -13.33
CA THR A 82 -0.27 2.01 -13.91
C THR A 82 -1.39 1.02 -13.61
N LEU A 83 -2.64 1.45 -13.78
CA LEU A 83 -3.81 0.58 -13.64
C LEU A 83 -3.78 -0.60 -14.61
N GLY A 84 -3.32 -0.38 -15.85
CA GLY A 84 -3.17 -1.44 -16.84
C GLY A 84 -2.15 -2.50 -16.42
N GLU A 85 -1.01 -2.07 -15.87
CA GLU A 85 0.04 -2.99 -15.39
C GLU A 85 -0.40 -3.80 -14.17
N LEU A 86 -1.18 -3.21 -13.25
CA LEU A 86 -1.76 -3.93 -12.12
C LEU A 86 -2.76 -4.99 -12.58
N ARG A 87 -3.62 -4.67 -13.56
CA ARG A 87 -4.54 -5.64 -14.16
C ARG A 87 -3.78 -6.80 -14.80
N GLU A 88 -2.72 -6.50 -15.54
CA GLU A 88 -1.92 -7.53 -16.20
C GLU A 88 -1.15 -8.39 -15.19
N LEU A 89 -0.65 -7.79 -14.11
CA LEU A 89 -0.05 -8.52 -13.00
C LEU A 89 -1.05 -9.48 -12.36
N ALA A 90 -2.30 -9.05 -12.15
CA ALA A 90 -3.35 -9.91 -11.59
C ALA A 90 -3.63 -11.11 -12.50
N VAL A 91 -3.73 -10.90 -13.83
CA VAL A 91 -3.88 -12.00 -14.81
C VAL A 91 -2.72 -12.98 -14.69
N PHE A 92 -1.48 -12.48 -14.68
CA PHE A 92 -0.29 -13.33 -14.62
C PHE A 92 -0.23 -14.14 -13.31
N ILE A 93 -0.25 -13.49 -12.15
CA ILE A 93 -0.03 -14.17 -10.87
C ILE A 93 -1.15 -15.13 -10.51
N THR A 94 -2.37 -14.92 -11.02
CA THR A 94 -3.50 -15.84 -10.81
C THR A 94 -3.17 -17.28 -11.22
N HIS A 95 -2.31 -17.47 -12.21
CA HIS A 95 -1.87 -18.79 -12.66
C HIS A 95 -0.91 -19.49 -11.69
N TYR A 96 -0.30 -18.74 -10.78
CA TYR A 96 0.68 -19.25 -9.81
C TYR A 96 0.12 -19.32 -8.40
N VAL A 97 -0.75 -18.38 -8.02
CA VAL A 97 -1.42 -18.37 -6.69
C VAL A 97 -2.79 -19.03 -6.70
N GLY A 98 -3.31 -19.36 -7.88
CA GLY A 98 -4.65 -19.92 -8.08
C GLY A 98 -5.74 -18.85 -8.14
N PHE A 99 -6.86 -19.21 -8.78
CA PHE A 99 -8.01 -18.33 -9.00
C PHE A 99 -8.59 -17.69 -7.72
N PRO A 100 -8.75 -18.41 -6.59
CA PRO A 100 -9.33 -17.83 -5.38
C PRO A 100 -8.52 -16.66 -4.80
N LEU A 101 -7.18 -16.70 -4.89
CA LEU A 101 -6.31 -15.64 -4.39
C LEU A 101 -6.12 -14.55 -5.44
N GLY A 102 -5.86 -14.93 -6.70
CA GLY A 102 -5.67 -13.96 -7.78
C GLY A 102 -6.89 -13.07 -8.03
N SER A 103 -8.10 -13.63 -7.94
CA SER A 103 -9.34 -12.86 -8.06
C SER A 103 -9.53 -11.82 -6.94
N GLN A 104 -8.93 -12.01 -5.76
CA GLN A 104 -8.97 -11.01 -4.69
C GLN A 104 -8.17 -9.77 -5.06
N LEU A 105 -6.98 -9.94 -5.65
CA LEU A 105 -6.20 -8.81 -6.18
C LEU A 105 -6.96 -8.09 -7.28
N ASN A 106 -7.50 -8.82 -8.26
CA ASN A 106 -8.30 -8.23 -9.33
C ASN A 106 -9.46 -7.39 -8.76
N ASN A 107 -10.20 -7.94 -7.79
CA ASN A 107 -11.31 -7.23 -7.16
C ASN A 107 -10.85 -5.97 -6.41
N ALA A 108 -9.69 -6.00 -5.73
CA ALA A 108 -9.12 -4.82 -5.09
C ALA A 108 -8.75 -3.74 -6.11
N ILE A 109 -8.15 -4.12 -7.24
CA ILE A 109 -7.82 -3.22 -8.35
C ILE A 109 -9.07 -2.51 -8.88
N GLU A 110 -10.12 -3.27 -9.19
CA GLU A 110 -11.36 -2.69 -9.75
C GLU A 110 -12.09 -1.81 -8.73
N ARG A 111 -12.10 -2.17 -7.45
CA ARG A 111 -12.67 -1.31 -6.39
C ARG A 111 -11.94 0.04 -6.31
N VAL A 112 -10.60 0.05 -6.31
CA VAL A 112 -9.83 1.29 -6.26
C VAL A 112 -10.00 2.11 -7.53
N ALA A 113 -10.03 1.48 -8.70
CA ALA A 113 -10.28 2.16 -9.96
C ALA A 113 -11.64 2.87 -9.95
N ALA A 114 -12.71 2.16 -9.59
CA ALA A 114 -14.06 2.72 -9.51
C ALA A 114 -14.16 3.85 -8.46
N LYS A 115 -13.49 3.74 -7.31
CA LYS A 115 -13.43 4.82 -6.30
C LYS A 115 -12.74 6.07 -6.87
N ARG A 116 -11.66 5.90 -7.62
CA ARG A 116 -10.91 7.01 -8.25
C ARG A 116 -11.69 7.72 -9.34
N GLU A 117 -12.40 6.97 -10.19
CA GLU A 117 -13.30 7.53 -11.21
C GLU A 117 -14.40 8.40 -10.58
N LYS A 118 -15.04 7.91 -9.51
CA LYS A 118 -16.05 8.70 -8.77
C LYS A 118 -15.46 9.96 -8.12
N ALA A 119 -14.24 9.89 -7.61
CA ALA A 119 -13.57 11.05 -7.02
C ALA A 119 -13.21 12.11 -8.06
N THR A 120 -12.84 11.69 -9.29
CA THR A 120 -12.61 12.60 -10.41
C THR A 120 -13.90 13.28 -10.88
N ASP A 121 -15.03 12.57 -10.87
CA ASP A 121 -16.34 13.13 -11.21
C ASP A 121 -16.84 14.13 -10.16
N ASN A 122 -16.45 13.94 -8.90
CA ASN A 122 -16.87 14.76 -7.76
C ASN A 122 -15.86 15.86 -7.34
N CYS A 123 -14.73 16.02 -8.04
CA CYS A 123 -13.68 17.02 -7.71
C CYS A 123 -13.23 17.04 -6.22
N SER A 124 -13.07 15.87 -5.58
CA SER A 124 -12.61 15.76 -4.18
C SER A 124 -11.35 14.89 -4.06
N SER A 125 -10.24 15.45 -3.58
CA SER A 125 -8.99 14.74 -3.29
C SER A 125 -8.95 14.03 -1.93
N ALA A 126 -10.00 14.20 -1.12
CA ALA A 126 -10.05 13.75 0.28
C ALA A 126 -10.31 12.24 0.45
N ASP A 127 -10.93 11.59 -0.53
CA ASP A 127 -11.47 10.22 -0.39
C ASP A 127 -10.39 9.12 -0.42
N LEU A 128 -9.17 9.42 -0.87
CA LEU A 128 -8.09 8.43 -1.02
C LEU A 128 -7.41 8.06 0.31
N LYS A 129 -7.29 9.01 1.23
CA LYS A 129 -6.70 8.80 2.57
C LYS A 129 -7.60 7.98 3.50
N ALA A 130 -8.89 7.84 3.18
CA ALA A 130 -9.87 7.20 4.04
C ALA A 130 -9.73 5.67 4.14
N ASN A 131 -9.28 5.00 3.08
CA ASN A 131 -9.30 3.52 3.01
C ASN A 131 -8.37 2.83 4.03
N VAL A 132 -7.21 3.43 4.34
CA VAL A 132 -6.24 2.85 5.30
C VAL A 132 -6.68 3.08 6.75
N ALA A 133 -7.26 4.25 7.03
CA ALA A 133 -7.80 4.59 8.34
C ALA A 133 -8.97 3.67 8.72
N GLU A 134 -9.82 3.31 7.75
CA GLU A 134 -10.96 2.41 7.97
C GLU A 134 -10.53 0.97 8.32
N ILE A 135 -9.42 0.48 7.75
CA ILE A 135 -8.90 -0.87 8.03
C ILE A 135 -8.26 -0.94 9.43
N LEU A 136 -7.45 0.07 9.79
CA LEU A 136 -6.84 0.14 11.12
C LEU A 136 -7.89 0.26 12.24
N ALA A 137 -9.00 0.95 11.98
CA ALA A 137 -10.14 1.01 12.90
C ALA A 137 -10.83 -0.36 13.10
N LYS A 138 -10.82 -1.23 12.08
CA LYS A 138 -11.34 -2.60 12.18
C LYS A 138 -10.39 -3.52 12.96
N GLU A 139 -9.07 -3.30 12.87
CA GLU A 139 -8.06 -4.08 13.61
C GLU A 139 -7.89 -3.64 15.07
N SER A 140 -8.19 -2.39 15.41
CA SER A 140 -8.07 -1.88 16.80
C SER A 140 -9.20 -2.34 17.73
N GLY A 141 -10.13 -3.18 17.27
CA GLY A 141 -11.17 -3.76 18.13
C GLY A 141 -12.15 -2.73 18.70
N GLU A 142 -12.36 -1.60 18.03
CA GLU A 142 -13.46 -0.68 18.32
C GLU A 142 -14.59 -0.96 17.32
N SER A 143 -15.22 -2.12 17.49
CA SER A 143 -16.48 -2.46 16.82
C SER A 143 -17.39 -3.11 17.84
N GLY A 144 -18.25 -2.29 18.46
CA GLY A 144 -19.52 -2.65 19.09
C GLY A 144 -19.47 -3.65 20.24
#